data_AF-A0A2T0LMG1-F1
#
_entry.id   AF-A0A2T0LMG1-F1
#
_cell.length_a   1.000
_cell.length_b   1.000
_cell.length_c   1.000
_cell.angle_alpha   90.00
_cell.angle_beta   90.00
_cell.angle_gamma   90.00
#
_symmetry.space_group_name_H-M   'P 1'
#
loop_
_entity.id
_entity.type
_entity.pdbx_description
1 polymer ?
#
loop_
_entity_poly.entity_id
_entity_poly.type
_entity_poly.pdbx_seq_one_letter_code
_entity_poly.pdbx_strand_id
1 'polypeptide(L)'
;MRTRVVLAAVAAAALLPLAACSGEAGPEPKRSPDPGPGALYDKIDLLMNDPCFREPTGLAPPECEKYVTQLASVPGNAAKYAGGDHPELKDAGSALGEAIAAYRDNGCAKAAAAPACSQALRDVADALREVEAEIATLPGVTANPR
;
A
#
# COMPACT_ATOMS: atom_id res chain seq x y z
N MET A 1 8.29 72.17 -13.71
CA MET A 1 8.10 70.72 -13.86
C MET A 1 7.36 70.21 -12.63
N ARG A 2 6.42 69.30 -12.88
CA ARG A 2 5.41 68.74 -11.96
C ARG A 2 6.06 67.88 -10.87
N THR A 3 5.51 67.87 -9.65
CA THR A 3 4.81 66.73 -8.98
C THR A 3 4.70 66.96 -7.46
N ARG A 4 3.47 67.11 -6.91
CA ARG A 4 2.57 66.10 -6.26
C ARG A 4 2.67 66.17 -4.72
N VAL A 5 1.72 66.79 -4.01
CA VAL A 5 0.37 66.32 -3.60
C VAL A 5 0.43 65.42 -2.34
N VAL A 6 0.08 66.05 -1.21
CA VAL A 6 -0.85 65.66 -0.13
C VAL A 6 -0.74 64.25 0.51
N LEU A 7 -0.43 64.26 1.81
CA LEU A 7 -0.74 63.22 2.79
C LEU A 7 -2.26 62.94 2.84
N ALA A 8 -2.66 61.67 2.67
CA ALA A 8 -3.91 61.18 3.26
C ALA A 8 -3.83 59.65 3.44
N ALA A 9 -3.83 59.25 4.70
CA ALA A 9 -4.08 57.89 5.13
C ALA A 9 -5.50 57.45 4.75
N VAL A 10 -5.66 56.30 4.11
CA VAL A 10 -6.87 55.48 4.19
C VAL A 10 -6.44 54.02 4.20
N ALA A 11 -6.35 53.47 5.40
CA ALA A 11 -6.33 52.04 5.64
C ALA A 11 -7.75 51.50 5.43
N ALA A 12 -7.96 50.72 4.37
CA ALA A 12 -9.12 49.83 4.20
C ALA A 12 -8.91 48.97 2.94
N ALA A 13 -8.03 47.96 3.02
CA ALA A 13 -8.01 46.87 2.05
C ALA A 13 -8.66 45.65 2.71
N ALA A 14 -9.76 45.24 2.10
CA ALA A 14 -10.74 44.30 2.60
C ALA A 14 -10.16 42.95 3.02
N LEU A 15 -10.55 42.53 4.23
CA LEU A 15 -10.53 41.14 4.65
C LEU A 15 -11.43 40.34 3.71
N LEU A 16 -10.86 39.63 2.75
CA LEU A 16 -11.54 38.57 2.04
C LEU A 16 -11.78 37.42 3.03
N PRO A 17 -13.03 37.09 3.41
CA PRO A 17 -13.26 35.84 4.11
C PRO A 17 -12.91 34.71 3.14
N LEU A 18 -11.98 33.85 3.54
CA LEU A 18 -11.78 32.52 2.96
C LEU A 18 -13.11 31.77 3.15
N ALA A 19 -14.02 31.95 2.18
CA ALA A 19 -15.24 31.17 2.10
C ALA A 19 -14.81 29.70 2.11
N ALA A 20 -15.31 29.00 3.12
CA ALA A 20 -14.99 27.63 3.46
C ALA A 20 -14.88 26.75 2.22
N CYS A 21 -13.89 25.85 2.23
CA CYS A 21 -14.01 24.58 1.51
C CYS A 21 -15.34 23.97 1.96
N SER A 22 -16.38 24.19 1.15
CA SER A 22 -17.72 23.69 1.39
C SER A 22 -17.55 22.19 1.60
N GLY A 23 -17.88 21.72 2.80
CA GLY A 23 -17.96 20.31 3.16
C GLY A 23 -19.16 19.65 2.47
N GLU A 24 -19.25 19.82 1.15
CA GLU A 24 -20.08 18.99 0.29
C GLU A 24 -19.40 17.62 0.29
N ALA A 25 -19.67 16.84 1.34
CA ALA A 25 -19.47 15.42 1.30
C ALA A 25 -20.37 14.92 0.16
N GLY A 26 -19.78 14.81 -1.04
CA GLY A 26 -20.41 14.18 -2.17
C GLY A 26 -20.95 12.80 -1.76
N PRO A 27 -21.87 12.22 -2.54
CA PRO A 27 -22.50 10.96 -2.19
C PRO A 27 -21.45 9.96 -1.73
N GLU A 28 -21.64 9.41 -0.51
CA GLU A 28 -20.70 8.46 0.06
C GLU A 28 -20.45 7.37 -0.99
N PRO A 29 -19.18 7.11 -1.35
CA PRO A 29 -18.88 6.10 -2.33
C PRO A 29 -19.45 4.76 -1.84
N LYS A 30 -20.36 4.17 -2.64
CA LYS A 30 -20.90 2.86 -2.33
C LYS A 30 -19.74 1.89 -2.23
N ARG A 31 -19.59 1.25 -1.07
CA ARG A 31 -18.58 0.22 -0.85
C ARG A 31 -18.90 -0.94 -1.80
N SER A 32 -17.99 -1.24 -2.73
CA SER A 32 -18.12 -2.43 -3.58
C SER A 32 -18.21 -3.68 -2.72
N PRO A 33 -18.96 -4.71 -3.16
CA PRO A 33 -18.98 -6.00 -2.48
C PRO A 33 -17.57 -6.54 -2.25
N ASP A 34 -17.39 -7.24 -1.13
CA ASP A 34 -16.15 -7.93 -0.82
C ASP A 34 -15.88 -9.02 -1.87
N PRO A 35 -14.75 -8.98 -2.59
CA PRO A 35 -14.46 -9.97 -3.63
C PRO A 35 -14.08 -11.36 -3.05
N GLY A 36 -13.86 -11.47 -1.74
CA GLY A 36 -13.60 -12.74 -1.05
C GLY A 36 -12.17 -13.27 -1.18
N PRO A 37 -11.86 -14.41 -0.52
CA PRO A 37 -10.50 -14.96 -0.45
C PRO A 37 -9.98 -15.46 -1.80
N GLY A 38 -10.83 -15.99 -2.69
CA GLY A 38 -10.44 -16.40 -4.04
C GLY A 38 -9.82 -15.27 -4.86
N ALA A 39 -10.39 -14.06 -4.78
CA ALA A 39 -9.84 -12.90 -5.47
C ALA A 39 -8.50 -12.43 -4.89
N LEU A 40 -8.27 -12.62 -3.57
CA LEU A 40 -6.97 -12.34 -2.97
C LEU A 40 -5.93 -13.38 -3.42
N TYR A 41 -6.30 -14.65 -3.49
CA TYR A 41 -5.44 -15.72 -4.02
C TYR A 41 -5.02 -15.40 -5.47
N ASP A 42 -5.98 -15.04 -6.33
CA ASP A 42 -5.68 -14.65 -7.71
C ASP A 42 -4.76 -13.43 -7.81
N LYS A 43 -4.97 -12.44 -6.96
CA LYS A 43 -4.09 -11.28 -6.88
C LYS A 43 -2.67 -11.68 -6.47
N ILE A 44 -2.50 -12.56 -5.48
CA ILE A 44 -1.19 -12.98 -5.00
C ILE A 44 -0.46 -13.78 -6.08
N ASP A 45 -1.13 -14.73 -6.73
CA ASP A 45 -0.57 -15.51 -7.84
C ASP A 45 -0.07 -14.60 -8.99
N LEU A 46 -0.83 -13.55 -9.33
CA LEU A 46 -0.37 -12.55 -10.30
C LEU A 46 0.87 -11.78 -9.80
N LEU A 47 0.93 -11.41 -8.53
CA LEU A 47 2.07 -10.72 -7.94
C LEU A 47 3.31 -11.60 -7.78
N MET A 48 3.14 -12.92 -7.65
CA MET A 48 4.24 -13.89 -7.64
C MET A 48 4.88 -14.07 -9.03
N ASN A 49 4.26 -13.57 -10.09
CA ASN A 49 4.88 -13.51 -11.41
C ASN A 49 5.78 -12.27 -11.61
N ASP A 50 5.77 -11.33 -10.67
CA ASP A 50 6.60 -10.13 -10.73
C ASP A 50 8.10 -10.47 -10.61
N PRO A 51 8.99 -9.87 -11.42
CA PRO A 51 10.43 -10.06 -11.31
C PRO A 51 11.00 -9.83 -9.90
N CYS A 52 10.45 -8.88 -9.15
CA CYS A 52 10.89 -8.59 -7.78
C CYS A 52 10.51 -9.69 -6.77
N PHE A 53 9.51 -10.51 -7.07
CA PHE A 53 9.22 -11.73 -6.31
C PHE A 53 10.13 -12.88 -6.74
N ARG A 54 10.34 -13.06 -8.04
CA ARG A 54 11.06 -14.21 -8.61
C ARG A 54 12.56 -14.11 -8.38
N GLU A 55 13.10 -12.89 -8.43
CA GLU A 55 14.52 -12.58 -8.27
C GLU A 55 14.70 -11.40 -7.31
N PRO A 56 14.33 -11.54 -6.01
CA PRO A 56 14.31 -10.44 -5.04
C PRO A 56 15.68 -9.81 -4.77
N THR A 57 16.75 -10.44 -5.25
CA THR A 57 18.14 -9.98 -5.13
C THR A 57 18.79 -9.70 -6.48
N GLY A 58 18.08 -9.97 -7.59
CA GLY A 58 18.58 -9.77 -8.95
C GLY A 58 18.34 -8.34 -9.47
N LEU A 59 17.40 -7.62 -8.87
CA LEU A 59 17.03 -6.25 -9.24
C LEU A 59 17.45 -5.23 -8.20
N ALA A 60 17.61 -3.98 -8.63
CA ALA A 60 17.92 -2.89 -7.72
C ALA A 60 16.68 -2.60 -6.85
N PRO A 61 16.82 -2.39 -5.52
CA PRO A 61 15.67 -2.19 -4.66
C PRO A 61 14.67 -1.11 -5.12
N PRO A 62 15.10 0.07 -5.61
CA PRO A 62 14.16 1.06 -6.14
C PRO A 62 13.26 0.56 -7.28
N GLU A 63 13.72 -0.38 -8.10
CA GLU A 63 12.92 -0.95 -9.19
C GLU A 63 11.74 -1.78 -8.67
N CYS A 64 11.83 -2.25 -7.41
CA CYS A 64 10.81 -3.05 -6.74
C CYS A 64 9.78 -2.23 -5.94
N GLU A 65 9.87 -0.90 -5.91
CA GLU A 65 8.93 -0.05 -5.16
C GLU A 65 7.47 -0.27 -5.59
N LYS A 66 7.23 -0.39 -6.89
CA LYS A 66 5.89 -0.63 -7.43
C LYS A 66 5.31 -1.95 -6.94
N TYR A 67 6.11 -3.03 -7.00
CA TYR A 67 5.73 -4.36 -6.51
C TYR A 67 5.37 -4.31 -5.01
N VAL A 68 6.25 -3.74 -4.17
CA VAL A 68 6.01 -3.58 -2.73
C VAL A 68 4.76 -2.75 -2.45
N THR A 69 4.48 -1.73 -3.27
CA THR A 69 3.27 -0.92 -3.14
C THR A 69 1.99 -1.72 -3.45
N GLN A 70 2.02 -2.57 -4.48
CA GLN A 70 0.86 -3.40 -4.84
C GLN A 70 0.51 -4.43 -3.75
N LEU A 71 1.51 -4.87 -2.98
CA LEU A 71 1.35 -5.76 -1.84
C LEU A 71 0.72 -5.12 -0.60
N ALA A 72 0.66 -3.78 -0.51
CA ALA A 72 0.28 -3.08 0.72
C ALA A 72 -1.11 -3.46 1.27
N SER A 73 -2.03 -3.94 0.43
CA SER A 73 -3.35 -4.39 0.87
C SER A 73 -3.39 -5.86 1.32
N VAL A 74 -2.37 -6.66 1.01
CA VAL A 74 -2.37 -8.11 1.23
C VAL A 74 -2.41 -8.45 2.72
N PRO A 75 -1.57 -7.86 3.60
CA PRO A 75 -1.63 -8.12 5.05
C PRO A 75 -3.01 -7.91 5.67
N GLY A 76 -3.65 -6.78 5.33
CA GLY A 76 -4.97 -6.43 5.85
C GLY A 76 -6.07 -7.38 5.36
N ASN A 77 -5.99 -7.81 4.10
CA ASN A 77 -6.95 -8.78 3.57
C ASN A 77 -6.70 -10.19 4.12
N ALA A 78 -5.44 -10.60 4.31
CA ALA A 78 -5.09 -11.87 4.95
C ALA A 78 -5.67 -11.94 6.38
N ALA A 79 -5.43 -10.91 7.20
CA ALA A 79 -6.01 -10.82 8.55
C ALA A 79 -7.55 -10.82 8.54
N LYS A 80 -8.16 -10.17 7.55
CA LYS A 80 -9.61 -10.14 7.39
C LYS A 80 -10.18 -11.53 7.06
N TYR A 81 -9.61 -12.23 6.08
CA TYR A 81 -10.11 -13.54 5.66
C TYR A 81 -9.70 -14.68 6.59
N ALA A 82 -8.63 -14.49 7.38
CA ALA A 82 -8.25 -15.41 8.43
C ALA A 82 -9.35 -15.56 9.49
N GLY A 83 -10.04 -14.46 9.83
CA GLY A 83 -11.04 -14.47 10.89
C GLY A 83 -10.47 -14.96 12.23
N GLY A 84 -11.20 -15.84 12.92
CA GLY A 84 -10.74 -16.52 14.12
C GLY A 84 -10.26 -17.97 13.90
N ASP A 85 -10.49 -18.50 12.70
CA ASP A 85 -10.35 -19.94 12.41
C ASP A 85 -9.03 -20.28 11.69
N HIS A 86 -8.32 -19.27 11.17
CA HIS A 86 -7.07 -19.44 10.41
C HIS A 86 -5.94 -18.53 10.96
N PRO A 87 -5.47 -18.75 12.20
CA PRO A 87 -4.41 -17.93 12.79
C PRO A 87 -3.12 -17.91 11.94
N GLU A 88 -2.81 -19.00 11.25
CA GLU A 88 -1.66 -19.12 10.35
C GLU A 88 -1.69 -18.11 9.19
N LEU A 89 -2.84 -17.88 8.55
CA LEU A 89 -2.99 -16.87 7.50
C LEU A 89 -2.80 -15.44 8.06
N LYS A 90 -3.28 -15.21 9.29
CA LYS A 90 -3.10 -13.92 9.96
C LYS A 90 -1.63 -13.66 10.30
N ASP A 91 -0.92 -14.68 10.75
CA ASP A 91 0.49 -14.59 11.12
C ASP A 91 1.36 -14.39 9.88
N ALA A 92 1.14 -15.15 8.80
CA ALA A 92 1.78 -14.94 7.51
C ALA A 92 1.50 -13.53 6.95
N GLY A 93 0.26 -13.06 7.07
CA GLY A 93 -0.12 -11.69 6.70
C GLY A 93 0.64 -10.63 7.51
N SER A 94 0.81 -10.84 8.81
CA SER A 94 1.58 -9.95 9.69
C SER A 94 3.06 -9.93 9.30
N ALA A 95 3.67 -11.08 9.06
CA ALA A 95 5.06 -11.20 8.61
C ALA A 95 5.30 -10.46 7.29
N LEU A 96 4.38 -10.57 6.33
CA LEU A 96 4.43 -9.81 5.08
C LEU A 96 4.35 -8.30 5.34
N GLY A 97 3.49 -7.87 6.26
CA GLY A 97 3.38 -6.47 6.68
C GLY A 97 4.68 -5.92 7.27
N GLU A 98 5.33 -6.71 8.13
CA GLU A 98 6.62 -6.38 8.74
C GLU A 98 7.74 -6.28 7.71
N ALA A 99 7.82 -7.22 6.76
CA ALA A 99 8.80 -7.18 5.68
C ALA A 99 8.63 -5.96 4.76
N ILE A 100 7.37 -5.60 4.43
CA ILE A 100 7.05 -4.38 3.69
C ILE A 100 7.46 -3.13 4.47
N ALA A 101 7.23 -3.12 5.79
CA ALA A 101 7.66 -2.02 6.65
C ALA A 101 9.19 -1.91 6.67
N ALA A 102 9.91 -3.01 6.83
CA ALA A 102 11.37 -3.05 6.77
C ALA A 102 11.93 -2.49 5.45
N TYR A 103 11.32 -2.83 4.31
CA TYR A 103 11.70 -2.25 3.02
C TYR A 103 11.56 -0.71 3.01
N ARG A 104 10.48 -0.18 3.59
CA ARG A 104 10.19 1.26 3.65
C ARG A 104 11.10 1.98 4.64
N ASP A 105 11.28 1.43 5.83
CA ASP A 105 12.04 2.02 6.93
C ASP A 105 13.54 2.08 6.60
N ASN A 106 14.04 1.10 5.85
CA ASN A 106 15.39 1.11 5.30
C ASN A 106 15.57 2.07 4.10
N GLY A 107 14.51 2.75 3.66
CA GLY A 107 14.57 3.70 2.55
C GLY A 107 14.84 3.06 1.19
N CYS A 108 14.48 1.80 0.99
CA CYS A 108 14.89 1.00 -0.16
C CYS A 108 14.36 1.49 -1.51
N ALA A 109 13.28 2.28 -1.51
CA ALA A 109 12.78 2.96 -2.71
C ALA A 109 13.71 4.07 -3.23
N LYS A 110 14.63 4.57 -2.39
CA LYS A 110 15.50 5.72 -2.69
C LYS A 110 16.98 5.39 -2.61
N ALA A 111 17.34 4.36 -1.85
CA ALA A 111 18.73 3.96 -1.64
C ALA A 111 19.21 2.97 -2.72
N ALA A 112 20.49 3.05 -3.07
CA ALA A 112 21.17 2.00 -3.82
C ALA A 112 21.20 0.69 -2.99
N ALA A 113 21.48 -0.43 -3.66
CA ALA A 113 21.45 -1.77 -3.07
C ALA A 113 22.24 -1.90 -1.77
N ALA A 114 21.56 -1.73 -0.64
CA ALA A 114 22.07 -2.00 0.69
C ALA A 114 21.71 -3.45 1.09
N PRO A 115 22.56 -4.16 1.84
CA PRO A 115 22.27 -5.53 2.30
C PRO A 115 20.90 -5.66 2.98
N ALA A 116 20.49 -4.65 3.76
CA ALA A 116 19.19 -4.59 4.42
C ALA A 116 18.01 -4.55 3.42
N CYS A 117 18.16 -3.90 2.27
CA CYS A 117 17.13 -3.83 1.25
C CYS A 117 16.99 -5.14 0.48
N SER A 118 18.11 -5.78 0.14
CA SER A 118 18.07 -7.12 -0.45
C SER A 118 17.49 -8.15 0.52
N GLN A 119 17.73 -8.00 1.83
CA GLN A 119 17.09 -8.85 2.84
C GLN A 119 15.60 -8.60 2.92
N ALA A 120 15.16 -7.34 3.03
CA ALA A 120 13.74 -7.01 3.09
C ALA A 120 12.97 -7.52 1.85
N LEU A 121 13.56 -7.47 0.65
CA LEU A 121 12.93 -8.03 -0.55
C LEU A 121 12.83 -9.56 -0.52
N ARG A 122 13.82 -10.27 0.03
CA ARG A 122 13.73 -11.72 0.27
C ARG A 122 12.62 -12.03 1.27
N ASP A 123 12.58 -11.32 2.38
CA ASP A 123 11.57 -11.50 3.42
C ASP A 123 10.15 -11.23 2.88
N VAL A 124 9.98 -10.22 2.03
CA VAL A 124 8.71 -9.96 1.33
C VAL A 124 8.31 -11.14 0.44
N ALA A 125 9.24 -11.68 -0.34
CA ALA A 125 8.95 -12.81 -1.23
C ALA A 125 8.62 -14.09 -0.43
N ASP A 126 9.35 -14.37 0.63
CA ASP A 126 9.14 -15.53 1.50
C ASP A 126 7.79 -15.43 2.22
N ALA A 127 7.50 -14.31 2.86
CA ALA A 127 6.22 -14.08 3.53
C ALA A 127 5.03 -14.10 2.54
N LEU A 128 5.20 -13.63 1.30
CA LEU A 128 4.14 -13.71 0.29
C LEU A 128 3.84 -15.17 -0.11
N ARG A 129 4.86 -16.05 -0.16
CA ARG A 129 4.63 -17.49 -0.39
C ARG A 129 3.85 -18.12 0.75
N GLU A 130 4.14 -17.74 1.99
CA GLU A 130 3.38 -18.22 3.14
C GLU A 130 1.92 -17.78 3.09
N VAL A 131 1.66 -16.50 2.77
CA VAL A 131 0.28 -16.02 2.60
C VAL A 131 -0.45 -16.76 1.48
N GLU A 132 0.22 -17.05 0.36
CA GLU A 132 -0.36 -17.84 -0.74
C GLU A 132 -0.70 -19.27 -0.32
N ALA A 133 0.22 -19.94 0.36
CA ALA A 133 0.03 -21.29 0.83
C ALA A 133 -1.15 -21.38 1.81
N GLU A 134 -1.24 -20.45 2.76
CA GLU A 134 -2.31 -20.46 3.76
C GLU A 134 -3.67 -20.07 3.16
N ILE A 135 -3.72 -19.06 2.29
CA ILE A 135 -4.99 -18.66 1.68
C ILE A 135 -5.53 -19.74 0.74
N ALA A 136 -4.66 -20.54 0.10
CA ALA A 136 -5.04 -21.65 -0.76
C ALA A 136 -5.85 -22.73 -0.01
N THR A 137 -5.74 -22.81 1.32
CA THR A 137 -6.48 -23.77 2.15
C THR A 137 -7.91 -23.34 2.44
N LEU A 138 -8.26 -22.07 2.20
CA LEU A 138 -9.57 -21.54 2.58
C LEU A 138 -10.70 -22.17 1.73
N PRO A 139 -11.90 -22.39 2.30
CA PRO A 139 -13.04 -22.96 1.57
C PRO A 139 -13.44 -22.20 0.30
N GLY A 140 -13.32 -20.86 0.32
CA GLY A 140 -13.62 -20.01 -0.85
C GLY A 140 -12.60 -20.09 -1.99
N VAL A 141 -11.46 -20.74 -1.77
CA VAL A 141 -10.41 -20.99 -2.77
C VAL A 141 -10.48 -22.46 -3.22
N THR A 142 -10.51 -23.40 -2.26
CA THR A 142 -10.55 -24.84 -2.53
C THR A 142 -11.83 -25.33 -3.21
N ALA A 143 -12.96 -24.64 -3.02
CA ALA A 143 -14.22 -24.99 -3.68
C ALA A 143 -14.24 -24.66 -5.18
N ASN A 144 -13.25 -23.91 -5.68
CA ASN A 144 -13.09 -23.60 -7.09
C ASN A 144 -11.61 -23.76 -7.48
N PRO A 145 -11.05 -24.99 -7.37
CA PRO A 145 -9.66 -25.22 -7.70
C PRO A 145 -9.49 -25.04 -9.21
N ARG A 146 -8.40 -24.35 -9.59
CA ARG A 146 -8.11 -24.03 -10.99
C ARG A 146 -7.81 -25.27 -11.82
#